data_AF-V2TZT0-F1
#
_entry.id   AF-V2TZT0-F1
#
_cell.length_a   1.000
_cell.length_b   1.000
_cell.length_c   1.000
_cell.angle_alpha   90.00
_cell.angle_beta   90.00
_cell.angle_gamma   90.00
#
_symmetry.space_group_name_H-M   'P 1'
#
loop_
_entity.id
_entity.type
_entity.pdbx_description
1 polymer ?
#
loop_
_entity_poly.entity_id
_entity_poly.type
_entity_poly.pdbx_seq_one_letter_code
_entity_poly.pdbx_strand_id
1 'polypeptide(L)'
;MKGNRWHEDQNNNMQPDIKSAPCPWCGLNSVVVDTILLKGEHLNTWTAQASCHECGTKAPDTDFAAWDDHQLCEDYLLTDWENEREVVNLAVKIWNKRKTPNGTGL
;
A
#
# COMPACT_ATOMS: atom_id res chain seq x y z
N MET A 1 18.53 6.38 -0.45
CA MET A 1 17.32 5.91 0.25
C MET A 1 17.23 4.40 0.03
N LYS A 2 17.03 3.59 1.06
CA LYS A 2 16.95 2.12 0.94
C LYS A 2 15.49 1.75 1.20
N GLY A 3 14.84 1.21 0.18
CA GLY A 3 13.47 0.71 0.23
C GLY A 3 13.45 -0.78 -0.10
N ASN A 4 12.39 -1.47 0.30
CA ASN A 4 12.12 -2.84 -0.12
C ASN A 4 10.95 -2.85 -1.09
N ARG A 5 10.88 -3.91 -1.90
CA ARG A 5 9.72 -4.20 -2.75
C ARG A 5 9.07 -5.50 -2.31
N TRP A 6 7.84 -5.39 -1.84
CA TRP A 6 7.02 -6.45 -1.32
C TRP A 6 6.10 -7.01 -2.40
N HIS A 7 5.98 -8.33 -2.44
CA HIS A 7 5.14 -9.04 -3.39
C HIS A 7 4.36 -10.17 -2.69
N GLU A 8 3.16 -10.48 -3.19
CA GLU A 8 2.37 -11.61 -2.67
C GLU A 8 3.02 -12.98 -2.99
N ASP A 9 3.83 -13.07 -4.03
CA ASP A 9 4.48 -14.29 -4.51
C ASP A 9 5.92 -14.48 -4.03
N GLN A 10 6.47 -13.55 -3.25
CA GLN A 10 7.79 -13.71 -2.67
C GLN A 10 7.77 -14.73 -1.51
N ASN A 11 8.56 -15.79 -1.65
CA ASN A 11 8.65 -16.89 -0.68
C ASN A 11 9.59 -16.56 0.51
N ASN A 12 9.56 -15.31 0.98
CA ASN A 12 10.39 -14.78 2.07
C ASN A 12 9.51 -13.99 3.06
N ASN A 13 10.11 -13.37 4.08
CA ASN A 13 9.41 -12.52 5.06
C ASN A 13 8.91 -11.17 4.49
N MET A 14 8.82 -11.01 3.16
CA MET A 14 8.34 -9.79 2.46
C MET A 14 7.03 -10.01 1.70
N GLN A 15 6.20 -10.93 2.23
CA GLN A 15 4.80 -11.09 1.84
C GLN A 15 3.90 -10.20 2.75
N PRO A 16 3.03 -9.34 2.19
CA PRO A 16 2.01 -8.63 2.96
C PRO A 16 1.02 -9.61 3.63
N ASP A 17 0.49 -9.26 4.81
CA ASP A 17 -0.51 -10.10 5.49
C ASP A 17 -1.90 -9.98 4.83
N ILE A 18 -2.11 -8.88 4.11
CA ILE A 18 -3.36 -8.58 3.41
C ILE A 18 -3.21 -8.90 1.93
N LYS A 19 -4.18 -9.63 1.40
CA LYS A 19 -4.24 -9.93 -0.03
C LYS A 19 -4.63 -8.70 -0.85
N SER A 20 -3.91 -8.49 -1.95
CA SER A 20 -4.22 -7.43 -2.90
C SER A 20 -5.39 -7.82 -3.81
N ALA A 21 -6.24 -6.84 -4.13
CA ALA A 21 -7.23 -6.96 -5.19
C ALA A 21 -6.54 -6.89 -6.57
N PRO A 22 -7.11 -7.53 -7.61
CA PRO A 22 -6.57 -7.43 -8.95
C PRO A 22 -6.43 -5.98 -9.43
N CYS A 23 -5.52 -5.74 -10.38
CA CYS A 23 -5.40 -4.46 -11.05
C CYS A 23 -6.73 -4.04 -11.71
N PRO A 24 -7.33 -2.90 -11.33
CA PRO A 24 -8.60 -2.49 -11.93
C PRO A 24 -8.43 -1.97 -13.37
N TRP A 25 -7.20 -1.79 -13.84
CA TRP A 25 -6.90 -1.37 -15.22
C TRP A 25 -6.56 -2.54 -16.14
N CYS A 26 -5.67 -3.45 -15.72
CA CYS A 26 -5.24 -4.59 -16.56
C CYS A 26 -5.81 -5.94 -16.12
N GLY A 27 -6.49 -6.01 -14.96
CA GLY A 27 -7.10 -7.24 -14.42
C GLY A 27 -6.12 -8.22 -13.78
N LEU A 28 -4.81 -7.95 -13.81
CA LEU A 28 -3.77 -8.88 -13.36
C LEU A 28 -3.53 -8.80 -11.84
N ASN A 29 -3.23 -9.95 -11.24
CA ASN A 29 -2.83 -10.08 -9.84
C ASN A 29 -1.32 -9.88 -9.68
N SER A 30 -0.85 -8.69 -10.05
CA SER A 30 0.58 -8.36 -10.08
C SER A 30 0.82 -7.07 -9.29
N VAL A 31 0.30 -7.01 -8.07
CA VAL A 31 0.41 -5.85 -7.18
C VAL A 31 1.67 -5.99 -6.34
N VAL A 32 2.44 -4.90 -6.29
CA VAL A 32 3.68 -4.78 -5.52
C VAL A 32 3.60 -3.57 -4.62
N VAL A 33 4.26 -3.63 -3.47
CA VAL A 33 4.33 -2.49 -2.54
C VAL A 33 5.78 -2.08 -2.37
N ASP A 34 6.10 -0.86 -2.76
CA ASP A 34 7.42 -0.26 -2.56
C ASP A 34 7.42 0.53 -1.25
N THR A 35 8.43 0.32 -0.40
CA THR A 35 8.60 1.03 0.88
C THR A 35 9.78 1.99 0.83
N ILE A 36 9.74 3.04 1.65
CA ILE A 36 10.84 4.00 1.83
C ILE A 36 11.01 4.26 3.32
N LEU A 37 12.23 4.08 3.82
CA LEU A 37 12.61 4.49 5.17
C LEU A 37 12.91 5.99 5.19
N LEU A 38 12.11 6.74 5.94
CA LEU A 38 12.31 8.14 6.27
C LEU A 38 13.09 8.21 7.59
N LYS A 39 14.32 8.74 7.53
CA LYS A 39 15.15 8.90 8.72
C LYS A 39 14.89 10.25 9.36
N GLY A 40 14.31 10.27 10.55
CA GLY A 40 14.19 11.45 11.39
C GLY A 40 15.36 11.56 12.39
N GLU A 41 15.43 12.69 13.08
CA GLU A 41 16.44 12.95 14.11
C GLU A 41 16.27 12.05 15.35
N HIS A 42 15.02 11.71 15.68
CA HIS A 42 14.67 10.92 16.86
C HIS A 42 13.94 9.61 16.56
N LEU A 43 13.35 9.49 15.36
CA LEU A 43 12.57 8.32 14.96
C LEU A 43 12.74 8.06 13.46
N ASN A 44 12.76 6.78 13.07
CA ASN A 44 12.66 6.41 11.67
C ASN A 44 11.24 5.93 11.40
N THR A 45 10.64 6.39 10.31
CA THR A 45 9.31 5.96 9.89
C THR A 45 9.36 5.37 8.48
N TRP A 46 8.39 4.54 8.17
CA TRP A 46 8.20 3.99 6.83
C TRP A 46 7.07 4.69 6.10
N THR A 47 7.21 4.85 4.80
CA THR A 47 6.09 5.12 3.88
C THR A 47 6.07 4.04 2.82
N ALA A 48 4.89 3.74 2.27
CA ALA A 48 4.71 2.71 1.27
C ALA A 48 3.74 3.13 0.17
N GLN A 49 3.92 2.58 -1.02
CA GLN A 49 3.02 2.79 -2.15
C GLN A 49 2.79 1.49 -2.91
N ALA A 50 1.52 1.13 -3.07
CA ALA A 50 1.11 -0.02 -3.85
C ALA A 50 0.95 0.33 -5.34
N SER A 51 1.54 -0.48 -6.22
CA SER A 51 1.46 -0.33 -7.68
C SER A 51 1.26 -1.67 -8.39
N CYS A 52 0.73 -1.64 -9.62
CA CYS A 52 0.72 -2.82 -10.49
C CYS A 52 2.06 -2.91 -11.22
N HIS A 53 2.74 -4.04 -11.10
CA HIS A 53 4.02 -4.31 -11.76
C HIS A 53 3.90 -4.27 -13.30
N GLU A 54 2.78 -4.77 -13.84
CA GLU A 54 2.59 -4.93 -15.29
C GLU A 54 2.26 -3.63 -16.01
N CYS A 55 1.27 -2.88 -15.51
CA CYS A 55 0.80 -1.65 -16.16
C CYS A 55 1.28 -0.36 -15.48
N GLY A 56 2.00 -0.48 -14.37
CA GLY A 56 2.61 0.65 -13.65
C GLY A 56 1.62 1.52 -12.87
N THR A 57 0.34 1.19 -12.80
CA THR A 57 -0.64 2.05 -12.12
C THR A 57 -0.44 2.05 -10.61
N LYS A 58 -0.54 3.22 -9.97
CA LYS A 58 -0.18 3.46 -8.57
C LYS A 58 -1.38 3.94 -7.74
N ALA A 59 -1.38 3.64 -6.43
CA ALA A 59 -2.25 4.33 -5.47
C ALA A 59 -1.57 5.62 -5.02
N PRO A 60 -2.32 6.47 -4.30
CA PRO A 60 -1.73 7.27 -3.24
C PRO A 60 -0.74 6.44 -2.38
N ASP A 61 0.33 7.08 -1.93
CA ASP A 61 1.16 6.49 -0.88
C ASP A 61 0.44 6.53 0.47
N THR A 62 1.06 5.92 1.48
CA THR A 62 0.52 5.92 2.85
C THR A 62 0.57 7.28 3.52
N ASP A 63 1.39 8.22 3.04
CA ASP A 63 1.54 9.58 3.60
C ASP A 63 0.57 10.60 2.96
N PHE A 64 -0.53 10.12 2.39
CA PHE A 64 -1.50 10.96 1.71
C PHE A 64 -2.24 11.89 2.68
N ALA A 65 -2.25 13.19 2.42
CA ALA A 65 -2.66 14.24 3.37
C ALA A 65 -4.17 14.33 3.72
N ALA A 66 -5.03 13.40 3.27
CA ALA A 66 -6.50 13.52 3.41
C ALA A 66 -7.16 12.24 3.96
N TRP A 67 -6.76 11.83 5.17
CA TRP A 67 -7.35 10.68 5.86
C TRP A 67 -8.56 11.02 6.75
N ASP A 68 -8.74 12.28 7.18
CA ASP A 68 -9.71 12.64 8.23
C ASP A 68 -11.16 12.22 7.93
N ASP A 69 -11.58 12.19 6.66
CA ASP A 69 -12.90 11.74 6.20
C ASP A 69 -12.87 10.40 5.43
N HIS A 70 -11.73 9.70 5.43
CA HIS A 70 -11.56 8.47 4.67
C HIS A 70 -11.90 7.23 5.51
N GLN A 71 -12.47 6.19 4.88
CA GLN A 71 -12.82 4.91 5.55
C GLN A 71 -11.62 4.14 6.14
N LEU A 72 -10.39 4.62 5.93
CA LEU A 72 -9.17 4.04 6.50
C LEU A 72 -8.53 5.00 7.51
N CYS A 73 -9.25 6.04 7.97
CA CYS A 73 -8.74 6.99 8.96
C CYS A 73 -8.29 6.27 10.24
N GLU A 74 -9.12 5.37 10.77
CA GLU A 74 -8.77 4.56 11.92
C GLU A 74 -7.56 3.66 11.65
N ASP A 75 -7.52 2.99 10.49
CA ASP A 75 -6.37 2.17 10.10
C ASP A 75 -5.07 2.99 10.03
N TYR A 76 -5.13 4.20 9.47
CA TYR A 76 -4.00 5.13 9.38
C TYR A 76 -3.52 5.58 10.77
N LEU A 77 -4.44 6.00 11.63
CA LEU A 77 -4.14 6.48 12.98
C LEU A 77 -3.55 5.39 13.89
N LEU A 78 -3.94 4.14 13.66
CA LEU A 78 -3.48 2.98 14.43
C LEU A 78 -2.26 2.29 13.81
N THR A 79 -1.80 2.74 12.64
CA THR A 79 -0.62 2.16 11.98
C THR A 79 0.64 2.49 12.78
N ASP A 80 1.41 1.45 13.12
CA ASP A 80 2.76 1.62 13.65
C ASP A 80 3.73 1.97 12.51
N TRP A 81 4.03 3.26 12.39
CA TRP A 81 4.89 3.81 11.33
C TRP A 81 6.35 3.37 11.42
N GLU A 82 6.80 2.80 12.56
CA GLU A 82 8.15 2.24 12.71
C GLU A 82 8.23 0.80 12.18
N ASN A 83 7.08 0.13 12.04
CA ASN A 83 6.97 -1.23 11.54
C ASN A 83 6.66 -1.26 10.04
N GLU A 84 7.66 -1.60 9.23
CA GLU A 84 7.53 -1.67 7.77
C GLU A 84 6.34 -2.52 7.30
N ARG A 85 6.05 -3.63 7.98
CA ARG A 85 4.98 -4.56 7.60
C ARG A 85 3.59 -3.94 7.80
N GLU A 86 3.39 -3.19 8.88
CA GLU A 86 2.12 -2.48 9.14
C GLU A 86 1.86 -1.42 8.05
N VAL A 87 2.90 -0.66 7.67
CA VAL A 87 2.80 0.34 6.60
C VAL A 87 2.56 -0.31 5.22
N VAL A 88 3.17 -1.47 4.95
CA VAL A 88 2.88 -2.27 3.75
C VAL A 88 1.42 -2.73 3.72
N ASN A 89 0.91 -3.25 4.83
CA ASN A 89 -0.48 -3.68 4.94
C ASN A 89 -1.44 -2.51 4.73
N LEU A 90 -1.13 -1.32 5.28
CA LEU A 90 -1.88 -0.10 5.00
C LEU A 90 -1.90 0.19 3.49
N ALA A 91 -0.75 0.20 2.81
CA ALA A 91 -0.68 0.44 1.37
C ALA A 91 -1.54 -0.55 0.53
N VAL A 92 -1.63 -1.82 0.96
CA VAL A 92 -2.54 -2.80 0.33
C VAL A 92 -4.01 -2.46 0.60
N LYS A 93 -4.38 -2.01 1.81
CA LYS A 93 -5.74 -1.52 2.09
C LYS A 93 -6.10 -0.33 1.22
N ILE A 94 -5.20 0.64 1.08
CA ILE A 94 -5.35 1.78 0.15
C ILE A 94 -5.54 1.26 -1.27
N TRP A 95 -4.75 0.26 -1.67
CA TRP A 95 -4.90 -0.35 -2.98
C TRP A 95 -6.32 -0.90 -3.20
N ASN A 96 -6.80 -1.70 -2.24
CA ASN A 96 -8.09 -2.38 -2.31
C ASN A 96 -9.30 -1.43 -2.25
N LYS A 97 -9.13 -0.21 -1.71
CA LYS A 97 -10.20 0.79 -1.60
C LYS A 97 -10.38 1.64 -2.86
N ARG A 98 -9.49 1.54 -3.85
CA ARG A 98 -9.67 2.21 -5.14
C ARG A 98 -10.98 1.74 -5.77
N LYS A 99 -11.88 2.67 -6.08
CA LYS A 99 -13.06 2.35 -6.90
C LYS A 99 -12.56 1.79 -8.23
N THR A 100 -13.06 0.62 -8.62
CA THR A 100 -12.92 0.13 -9.99
C THR A 100 -13.48 1.18 -10.95
N PRO A 101 -12.81 1.50 -12.07
CA PRO A 101 -13.38 2.36 -13.11
C PRO A 101 -14.75 1.85 -13.62
N ASN A 102 -15.05 0.57 -13.40
CA ASN A 102 -16.30 -0.09 -13.78
C ASN A 102 -17.33 -0.12 -12.64
N GLY A 103 -17.48 0.98 -11.92
CA GLY A 103 -18.66 1.24 -11.08
C GLY A 103 -19.91 1.46 -11.92
N THR A 104 -20.29 0.50 -12.78
CA THR A 104 -21.69 0.31 -13.16
C THR A 104 -22.39 -0.26 -11.94
N GLY A 105 -23.16 0.61 -11.27
CA GLY A 105 -24.24 0.15 -10.41
C GLY A 105 -25.10 -0.85 -11.20
N LEU A 106 -25.40 -1.97 -10.55
CA LEU A 106 -26.58 -2.74 -10.88
C LEU A 106 -27.83 -1.89 -10.64
#